data_AF-A0A1F1F1D4-F1
#
_entry.id   AF-A0A1F1F1D4-F1
#
_cell.length_a   1.000
_cell.length_b   1.000
_cell.length_c   1.000
_cell.angle_alpha   90.00
_cell.angle_beta   90.00
_cell.angle_gamma   90.00
#
_symmetry.space_group_name_H-M   'P 1'
#
loop_
_entity.id
_entity.type
_entity.pdbx_description
1 polymer ?
#
loop_
_entity_poly.entity_id
_entity_poly.type
_entity_poly.pdbx_seq_one_letter_code
_entity_poly.pdbx_strand_id
1 'polypeptide(L)' 'MRARREQLGLSQEKLAERTTLHWSYIGQVERGQRNLSLHNILRIAHALDTDAGGLVSGLEV' A
#
# COMPACT_ATOMS: atom_id res chain seq x y z
N MET A 1 0.33 4.14 4.69
CA MET A 1 0.75 3.63 3.36
C MET A 1 1.63 4.64 2.59
N ARG A 2 1.11 5.77 2.11
CA ARG A 2 1.88 6.77 1.31
C ARG A 2 3.20 7.19 1.98
N ALA A 3 3.13 7.59 3.25
CA ALA A 3 4.30 8.02 4.00
C ALA A 3 5.42 6.97 4.02
N ARG A 4 5.07 5.68 4.20
CA ARG A 4 6.05 4.58 4.18
C ARG A 4 6.64 4.37 2.78
N ARG A 5 5.81 4.46 1.72
CA ARG A 5 6.29 4.40 0.33
C ARG A 5 7.34 5.48 0.04
N GLU A 6 7.08 6.71 0.49
CA GLU A 6 7.96 7.86 0.31
C GLU A 6 9.25 7.75 1.11
N GLN A 7 9.20 7.24 2.35
CA GLN A 7 10.39 6.93 3.15
C GLN A 7 11.31 5.91 2.46
N LEU A 8 10.75 4.98 1.69
CA LEU A 8 11.50 4.01 0.91
C LEU A 8 11.95 4.53 -0.47
N GLY A 9 11.66 5.78 -0.81
CA GLY A 9 12.02 6.39 -2.09
C GLY A 9 11.32 5.76 -3.30
N LEU A 10 10.15 5.13 -3.10
CA LEU A 10 9.44 4.42 -4.16
C LEU A 10 8.43 5.33 -4.87
N SER A 11 8.39 5.31 -6.20
CA SER A 11 7.24 5.82 -6.95
C SER A 11 6.03 4.89 -6.80
N GLN A 12 4.83 5.35 -7.18
CA GLN A 12 3.64 4.49 -7.23
C GLN A 12 3.82 3.33 -8.22
N GLU A 13 4.49 3.57 -9.35
CA GLU A 13 4.83 2.54 -10.34
C GLU A 13 5.79 1.51 -9.75
N LYS A 14 6.83 1.97 -9.02
CA LYS A 14 7.79 1.06 -8.39
C LYS A 14 7.14 0.18 -7.33
N LEU A 15 6.19 0.71 -6.57
CA LEU A 15 5.44 -0.11 -5.63
C LEU A 15 4.48 -1.07 -6.34
N ALA A 16 3.83 -0.64 -7.42
CA ALA A 16 2.99 -1.48 -8.25
C ALA A 16 3.75 -2.69 -8.81
N GLU A 17 4.97 -2.50 -9.31
CA GLU A 17 5.87 -3.59 -9.73
C GLU A 17 6.09 -4.60 -8.60
N ARG A 18 6.49 -4.12 -7.42
CA ARG A 18 6.78 -4.98 -6.25
C ARG A 18 5.55 -5.73 -5.74
N THR A 19 4.39 -5.11 -5.86
CA THR A 19 3.13 -5.72 -5.41
C THR A 19 2.47 -6.54 -6.48
N THR A 20 2.90 -6.48 -7.75
CA THR A 20 2.17 -6.99 -8.94
C THR A 20 0.73 -6.47 -9.00
N LEU A 21 0.55 -5.18 -8.67
CA LEU A 21 -0.70 -4.42 -8.78
C LEU A 21 -0.52 -3.33 -9.83
N HIS A 22 -1.60 -2.84 -10.40
CA HIS A 22 -1.51 -1.72 -11.34
C HIS A 22 -1.21 -0.41 -10.57
N TRP A 23 -0.34 0.46 -11.11
CA TRP A 23 0.05 1.72 -10.46
C TRP A 23 -1.15 2.63 -10.15
N SER A 24 -2.17 2.63 -11.03
CA SER A 24 -3.39 3.41 -10.79
C SER A 24 -4.18 2.89 -9.59
N TYR A 25 -4.14 1.58 -9.31
CA TYR A 25 -4.74 0.98 -8.13
C TYR A 25 -4.02 1.44 -6.85
N ILE A 26 -2.68 1.47 -6.87
CA ILE A 26 -1.87 2.03 -5.77
C ILE A 26 -2.27 3.49 -5.51
N GLY A 27 -2.37 4.30 -6.57
CA GLY A 27 -2.79 5.70 -6.45
C GLY A 27 -4.20 5.88 -5.89
N GLN A 28 -5.15 5.03 -6.30
CA GLN A 28 -6.51 5.06 -5.75
C GLN A 28 -6.55 4.65 -4.28
N VAL A 29 -5.78 3.63 -3.88
CA VAL A 29 -5.63 3.19 -2.49
C VAL A 29 -5.07 4.33 -1.62
N GLU A 30 -4.03 5.01 -2.08
CA GLU A 30 -3.44 6.15 -1.34
C GLU A 30 -4.38 7.33 -1.15
N ARG A 31 -5.40 7.46 -2.00
CA ARG A 31 -6.43 8.50 -1.91
C ARG A 31 -7.70 8.03 -1.20
N GLY A 32 -7.71 6.80 -0.66
CA GLY A 32 -8.88 6.23 0.02
C GLY A 32 -10.04 5.87 -0.92
N GLN A 33 -9.80 5.76 -2.23
CA GLN A 33 -10.84 5.49 -3.24
C GLN A 33 -11.15 4.00 -3.42
N ARG A 34 -10.41 3.12 -2.74
CA ARG A 34 -10.57 1.66 -2.84
C ARG A 34 -10.56 1.03 -1.47
N ASN A 35 -11.52 0.12 -1.26
CA ASN A 35 -11.46 -0.82 -0.17
C ASN A 35 -10.48 -1.95 -0.54
N LEU A 36 -9.48 -2.18 0.30
CA LEU A 36 -8.45 -3.20 0.08
C LEU A 36 -8.94 -4.55 0.58
N SER A 37 -8.73 -5.60 -0.21
CA SER A 37 -8.82 -6.96 0.32
C SER A 37 -7.64 -7.22 1.27
N LEU A 38 -7.83 -8.09 2.27
CA LEU A 38 -6.76 -8.51 3.18
C LEU A 38 -5.52 -9.01 2.42
N HIS A 39 -5.72 -9.77 1.33
CA HIS A 39 -4.64 -10.24 0.48
C HIS A 39 -3.79 -9.10 -0.11
N ASN A 40 -4.42 -8.01 -0.57
CA ASN A 40 -3.70 -6.85 -1.08
C ASN A 40 -3.03 -6.04 0.02
N ILE A 41 -3.61 -5.97 1.22
CA ILE A 41 -2.95 -5.36 2.40
C ILE A 41 -1.64 -6.10 2.67
N LEU A 42 -1.66 -7.43 2.71
CA LEU A 42 -0.47 -8.25 2.95
C LEU A 42 0.61 -8.04 1.87
N ARG A 43 0.22 -8.02 0.58
CA ARG A 43 1.14 -7.75 -0.53
C ARG A 43 1.78 -6.36 -0.44
N ILE A 44 0.97 -5.35 -0.13
CA ILE A 44 1.45 -3.96 0.02
C ILE A 44 2.37 -3.85 1.23
N ALA A 45 2.03 -4.47 2.37
CA ALA A 45 2.85 -4.48 3.57
C ALA A 45 4.22 -5.10 3.29
N HIS A 46 4.25 -6.28 2.66
CA HIS A 46 5.49 -6.93 2.25
C HIS A 46 6.32 -6.06 1.31
N ALA A 47 5.72 -5.45 0.30
CA ALA A 47 6.42 -4.58 -0.65
C ALA A 47 6.96 -3.27 -0.03
N LEU A 48 6.36 -2.83 1.08
CA LEU A 48 6.71 -1.66 1.86
C LEU A 48 7.59 -1.97 3.08
N ASP A 49 8.10 -3.21 3.19
CA ASP A 49 8.96 -3.66 4.28
C ASP A 49 8.41 -3.22 5.65
N THR A 50 7.14 -3.56 5.89
CA THR A 50 6.40 -3.23 7.11
C THR A 50 5.43 -4.35 7.45
N ASP A 51 5.08 -4.46 8.72
CA ASP A 51 3.97 -5.31 9.16
C ASP A 51 2.63 -4.75 8.65
N ALA A 52 1.69 -5.66 8.35
CA ALA A 52 0.36 -5.28 7.88
C ALA A 52 -0.43 -4.49 8.93
N GLY A 53 -0.21 -4.77 10.23
CA GLY A 53 -0.77 -4.00 11.34
C GLY A 53 -0.43 -2.52 11.27
N GLY A 54 0.78 -2.18 10.81
CA GLY A 54 1.20 -0.78 10.62
C GLY A 54 0.47 -0.05 9.49
N LEU A 55 -0.18 -0.78 8.57
CA LEU A 55 -1.01 -0.18 7.52
C LEU A 55 -2.44 0.09 7.97
N VAL A 56 -2.94 -0.66 8.96
CA VAL A 56 -4.32 -0.63 9.44
C VAL A 56 -4.45 -0.06 10.86
N SER A 57 -3.34 0.30 11.50
CA SER A 57 -3.34 0.91 12.82
C SER A 57 -4.13 2.21 12.82
N GLY A 58 -5.09 2.35 13.73
CA GLY A 58 -5.90 3.56 13.88
C GLY A 58 -7.06 3.68 12.87
N LEU A 59 -7.41 2.62 12.16
CA LEU A 59 -8.67 2.56 11.42
C LEU A 59 -9.85 2.44 12.40
N GLU A 60 -10.87 3.28 12.21
CA GLU A 60 -12.17 3.17 12.87
C GLU A 60 -13.09 2.25 12.04
N VAL A 61 -13.82 1.35 12.70
CA VAL A 61 -14.73 0.38 12.08
C VAL A 61 -16.17 0.75 12.37
#